data_AF-A0A2E8V3R8-F1
#
_entry.id   AF-A0A2E8V3R8-F1
#
_cell.length_a   1.000
_cell.length_b   1.000
_cell.length_c   1.000
_cell.angle_alpha   90.00
_cell.angle_beta   90.00
_cell.angle_gamma   90.00
#
_symmetry.space_group_name_H-M   'P 1'
#
loop_
_entity.id
_entity.type
_entity.pdbx_description
1 polymer ?
#
loop_
_entity_poly.entity_id
_entity_poly.type
_entity_poly.pdbx_seq_one_letter_code
_entity_poly.pdbx_strand_id
1 'polypeptide(L)'
;MTNTALEIEQKLSEYESALPDDKFSQLEKVSIWFLFALVSIVSFGLIFANDIFWGDGLKPIVWDPIVKDAGAAGDAGYSPQNTAIYAFTILLAVIVLQGIFRKMGLPADDKMMIALIMWVLLAPVLRVLEDSDFFSSKIDWLMISPIIHFHLALWLVGIAFISHNFCSKWDGMGDDKTVEKSRTILFISLGMALFLHWALLYRPAYFEHQDVGLFWVLIGLAFSYLLLFMVLVWTWKWPSITRGLTAFGSSATLLGFFHWLQFLDTPWPQESGRVVESQPIWPLLVVLGIPAVVCWFMYKYGIEDARHINLTGYQAGVLPDGVTVKTWEDAEKIVSKHPIEQLSKKALLANPMVLAMVYGQLCDGIATMVGIDFFGYGEKHPVSNAVIQFGGEINNSIGISWGEGAWLFALVKTILVAVIVWLFIEMRVEKRQVHMRMLIVLAVLIVGLAPGLRDIGRLTLDV
;
A
#
# COMPACT_ATOMS: atom_id res chain seq x y z
N MET A 1 -5.17 -27.23 -37.16
CA MET A 1 -3.79 -26.85 -36.75
C MET A 1 -3.91 -26.00 -35.50
N THR A 2 -3.56 -26.56 -34.33
CA THR A 2 -3.40 -25.81 -33.08
C THR A 2 -2.06 -25.10 -33.17
N ASN A 3 -2.07 -23.81 -33.50
CA ASN A 3 -0.85 -23.02 -33.46
C ASN A 3 -0.33 -23.03 -32.02
N THR A 4 0.95 -23.34 -31.82
CA THR A 4 1.59 -23.19 -30.52
C THR A 4 1.67 -21.69 -30.15
N ALA A 5 1.80 -21.34 -28.85
CA ALA A 5 1.85 -19.93 -28.41
C ALA A 5 2.96 -19.14 -29.14
N LEU A 6 4.11 -19.77 -29.36
CA LEU A 6 5.24 -19.22 -30.13
C LEU A 6 4.88 -18.93 -31.60
N GLU A 7 4.08 -19.78 -32.25
CA GLU A 7 3.63 -19.52 -33.62
C GLU A 7 2.63 -18.36 -33.70
N ILE A 8 1.86 -18.12 -32.64
CA ILE A 8 0.98 -16.94 -32.54
C ILE A 8 1.84 -15.69 -32.42
N GLU A 9 2.84 -15.69 -31.55
CA GLU A 9 3.77 -14.56 -31.37
C GLU A 9 4.57 -14.23 -32.62
N GLN A 10 5.04 -15.24 -33.36
CA GLN A 10 5.71 -15.02 -34.64
C GLN A 10 4.81 -14.27 -35.63
N LYS A 11 3.52 -14.60 -35.68
CA LYS A 11 2.56 -13.87 -36.52
C LYS A 11 2.31 -12.45 -36.04
N LEU A 12 2.40 -12.21 -34.72
CA LEU A 12 2.27 -10.87 -34.14
C LEU A 12 3.52 -10.01 -34.36
N SER A 13 4.69 -10.61 -34.60
CA SER A 13 5.93 -9.88 -34.87
C SER A 13 5.93 -9.08 -36.18
N GLU A 14 4.97 -9.37 -37.07
CA GLU A 14 4.75 -8.63 -38.33
C GLU A 14 4.04 -7.29 -38.12
N TYR A 15 3.50 -7.03 -36.93
CA TYR A 15 2.77 -5.82 -36.58
C TYR A 15 3.68 -4.78 -35.89
N GLU A 16 3.13 -3.57 -35.68
CA GLU A 16 3.83 -2.49 -34.98
C GLU A 16 4.26 -2.91 -33.57
N SER A 17 5.55 -2.79 -33.29
CA SER A 17 6.15 -3.21 -32.03
C SER A 17 5.93 -2.18 -30.93
N ALA A 18 5.71 -2.64 -29.70
CA ALA A 18 5.67 -1.79 -28.53
C ALA A 18 6.97 -1.00 -28.33
N LEU A 19 6.85 0.18 -27.70
CA LEU A 19 8.02 0.98 -27.33
C LEU A 19 8.95 0.18 -26.40
N PRO A 20 10.27 0.21 -26.64
CA PRO A 20 11.25 -0.39 -25.73
C PRO A 20 11.22 0.18 -24.30
N ASP A 21 11.57 -0.64 -23.32
CA ASP A 21 11.55 -0.28 -21.89
C ASP A 21 12.49 0.87 -21.53
N ASP A 22 13.59 1.05 -22.27
CA ASP A 22 14.60 2.09 -22.08
C ASP A 22 14.16 3.48 -22.55
N LYS A 23 13.06 3.56 -23.31
CA LYS A 23 12.54 4.82 -23.87
C LYS A 23 11.32 5.32 -23.11
N PHE A 24 11.27 6.64 -22.93
CA PHE A 24 10.09 7.32 -22.42
C PHE A 24 9.08 7.63 -23.54
N SER A 25 7.79 7.37 -23.31
CA SER A 25 6.72 7.83 -24.18
C SER A 25 6.55 9.36 -24.12
N GLN A 26 5.78 9.92 -25.05
CA GLN A 26 5.49 11.35 -25.03
C GLN A 26 4.77 11.78 -23.74
N LEU A 27 3.77 11.01 -23.30
CA LEU A 27 3.08 11.25 -22.03
C LEU A 27 4.06 11.28 -20.86
N GLU A 28 4.93 10.28 -20.75
CA GLU A 28 5.93 10.18 -19.68
C GLU A 28 6.88 11.39 -19.68
N LYS A 29 7.39 11.79 -20.87
CA LYS A 29 8.26 12.96 -21.01
C LYS A 29 7.56 14.25 -20.57
N VAL A 30 6.32 14.46 -21.05
CA VAL A 30 5.53 15.64 -20.69
C VAL A 30 5.28 15.67 -19.18
N SER A 31 4.90 14.54 -18.58
CA SER A 31 4.68 14.45 -17.12
C SER A 31 5.96 14.73 -16.32
N ILE A 32 7.12 14.23 -16.75
CA ILE A 32 8.42 14.50 -16.10
C ILE A 32 8.76 15.99 -16.17
N TRP A 33 8.65 16.60 -17.36
CA TRP A 33 8.92 18.04 -17.52
C TRP A 33 7.92 18.91 -16.76
N PHE A 34 6.65 18.52 -16.75
CA PHE A 34 5.62 19.18 -15.97
C PHE A 34 5.94 19.11 -14.47
N LEU A 35 6.34 17.94 -13.95
CA LEU A 35 6.74 17.80 -12.55
C LEU A 35 7.96 18.68 -12.23
N PHE A 36 8.97 18.72 -13.11
CA PHE A 36 10.13 19.58 -12.93
C PHE A 36 9.75 21.06 -12.90
N ALA A 37 8.87 21.50 -13.81
CA ALA A 37 8.34 22.85 -13.84
C ALA A 37 7.55 23.17 -12.56
N LEU A 38 6.70 22.24 -12.09
CA LEU A 38 5.92 22.39 -10.86
C LEU A 38 6.83 22.57 -9.64
N VAL A 39 7.81 21.68 -9.46
CA VAL A 39 8.79 21.76 -8.36
C VAL A 39 9.60 23.05 -8.44
N SER A 40 9.99 23.48 -9.64
CA SER A 40 10.70 24.74 -9.85
C SER A 40 9.82 25.92 -9.44
N ILE A 41 8.58 26.01 -9.92
CA ILE A 41 7.65 27.08 -9.58
C ILE A 41 7.41 27.14 -8.07
N VAL A 42 7.17 25.99 -7.43
CA VAL A 42 7.00 25.92 -5.98
C VAL A 42 8.24 26.41 -5.25
N SER A 43 9.43 25.95 -5.66
CA SER A 43 10.70 26.35 -5.02
C SER A 43 10.97 27.84 -5.20
N PHE A 44 10.79 28.38 -6.41
CA PHE A 44 10.93 29.81 -6.70
C PHE A 44 9.90 30.65 -5.93
N GLY A 45 8.64 30.21 -5.87
CA GLY A 45 7.59 30.87 -5.12
C GLY A 45 7.90 30.93 -3.62
N LEU A 46 8.39 29.83 -3.04
CA LEU A 46 8.80 29.76 -1.64
C LEU A 46 9.99 30.67 -1.32
N ILE A 47 10.93 30.84 -2.25
CA ILE A 47 12.15 31.65 -2.05
C ILE A 47 11.90 33.14 -2.30
N PHE A 48 11.21 33.49 -3.39
CA PHE A 48 11.14 34.87 -3.88
C PHE A 48 9.80 35.57 -3.59
N ALA A 49 8.75 34.83 -3.23
CA ALA A 49 7.41 35.37 -3.00
C ALA A 49 6.68 34.66 -1.86
N ASN A 50 7.39 34.38 -0.76
CA ASN A 50 6.89 33.52 0.32
C ASN A 50 5.53 33.97 0.90
N ASP A 51 5.38 35.26 1.20
CA ASP A 51 4.17 35.79 1.83
C ASP A 51 2.91 35.53 0.99
N ILE A 52 2.99 35.73 -0.32
CA ILE A 52 1.87 35.54 -1.25
C ILE A 52 1.72 34.06 -1.62
N PHE A 53 2.83 33.38 -1.92
CA PHE A 53 2.81 32.03 -2.46
C PHE A 53 2.56 30.96 -1.38
N TRP A 54 3.25 31.07 -0.25
CA TRP A 54 3.04 30.21 0.91
C TRP A 54 1.98 30.77 1.82
N GLY A 55 2.14 32.01 2.33
CA GLY A 55 1.27 32.59 3.36
C GLY A 55 -0.20 32.63 2.97
N ASP A 56 -0.53 33.29 1.86
CA ASP A 56 -1.91 33.42 1.37
C ASP A 56 -2.35 32.29 0.43
N GLY A 57 -1.39 31.56 -0.16
CA GLY A 57 -1.64 30.55 -1.18
C GLY A 57 -1.69 29.12 -0.62
N LEU A 58 -0.53 28.46 -0.54
CA LEU A 58 -0.44 27.04 -0.22
C LEU A 58 -0.71 26.72 1.25
N LYS A 59 -0.37 27.61 2.18
CA LYS A 59 -0.49 27.36 3.61
C LYS A 59 -1.96 27.13 4.03
N PRO A 60 -2.95 27.97 3.68
CA PRO A 60 -4.34 27.75 4.08
C PRO A 60 -4.97 26.51 3.44
N ILE A 61 -4.50 26.12 2.25
CA ILE A 61 -5.02 24.99 1.49
C ILE A 61 -4.39 23.68 1.98
N VAL A 62 -3.06 23.62 2.04
CA VAL A 62 -2.33 22.37 2.31
C VAL A 62 -1.94 22.28 3.78
N TRP A 63 -1.31 23.31 4.34
CA TRP A 63 -0.62 23.22 5.64
C TRP A 63 -1.53 23.44 6.85
N ASP A 64 -2.41 24.43 6.83
CA ASP A 64 -3.29 24.75 7.96
C ASP A 64 -4.26 23.61 8.29
N PRO A 65 -4.82 22.89 7.30
CA PRO A 65 -5.58 21.67 7.58
C PRO A 65 -4.73 20.56 8.20
N ILE A 66 -3.46 20.41 7.79
CA ILE A 66 -2.53 19.43 8.38
C ILE A 66 -2.24 19.80 9.84
N VAL A 67 -1.96 21.07 10.12
CA VAL A 67 -1.69 21.54 11.49
C VAL A 67 -2.93 21.42 12.37
N LYS A 68 -4.12 21.64 11.82
CA LYS A 68 -5.38 21.42 12.53
C LYS A 68 -5.61 19.93 12.85
N ASP A 69 -5.26 19.03 11.92
CA ASP A 69 -5.28 17.57 12.16
C ASP A 69 -4.24 17.14 13.20
N ALA A 70 -3.12 17.87 13.30
CA ALA A 70 -2.04 17.66 14.26
C ALA A 70 -2.32 18.16 15.69
N GLY A 71 -3.32 19.05 15.88
CA GLY A 71 -3.60 19.64 17.19
C GLY A 71 -4.38 18.72 18.12
N ALA A 72 -4.49 19.09 19.40
CA ALA A 72 -5.14 18.32 20.48
C ALA A 72 -6.60 17.88 20.25
N ALA A 73 -7.26 18.38 19.19
CA ALA A 73 -8.60 17.97 18.78
C ALA A 73 -8.62 16.94 17.65
N GLY A 74 -7.51 16.73 16.92
CA GLY A 74 -7.35 15.67 15.92
C GLY A 74 -8.40 15.63 14.78
N ASP A 75 -9.11 16.73 14.49
CA ASP A 75 -10.35 16.72 13.70
C ASP A 75 -10.43 17.83 12.63
N ALA A 76 -9.56 17.74 11.62
CA ALA A 76 -9.69 18.55 10.41
C ALA A 76 -10.36 17.75 9.27
N GLY A 77 -11.49 18.24 8.74
CA GLY A 77 -12.11 17.69 7.54
C GLY A 77 -11.38 18.07 6.24
N TYR A 78 -11.48 17.24 5.21
CA TYR A 78 -10.87 17.51 3.90
C TYR A 78 -11.72 18.46 3.05
N SER A 79 -11.10 19.44 2.39
CA SER A 79 -11.76 20.25 1.36
C SER A 79 -11.74 19.56 -0.03
N PRO A 80 -12.68 19.89 -0.93
CA PRO A 80 -12.63 19.42 -2.32
C PRO A 80 -11.32 19.78 -3.04
N GLN A 81 -10.75 20.96 -2.75
CA GLN A 81 -9.49 21.43 -3.34
C GLN A 81 -8.32 20.55 -2.91
N ASN A 82 -8.22 20.23 -1.62
CA ASN A 82 -7.16 19.39 -1.08
C ASN A 82 -7.24 17.99 -1.65
N THR A 83 -8.46 17.46 -1.72
CA THR A 83 -8.73 16.14 -2.31
C THR A 83 -8.28 16.08 -3.78
N ALA A 84 -8.58 17.11 -4.57
CA ALA A 84 -8.17 17.18 -5.97
C ALA A 84 -6.64 17.28 -6.13
N ILE A 85 -5.97 18.07 -5.30
CA ILE A 85 -4.50 18.20 -5.30
C ILE A 85 -3.86 16.84 -5.01
N TYR A 86 -4.29 16.15 -3.95
CA TYR A 86 -3.74 14.84 -3.60
C TYR A 86 -3.99 13.79 -4.68
N ALA A 87 -5.20 13.73 -5.24
CA ALA A 87 -5.52 12.81 -6.33
C ALA A 87 -4.64 13.07 -7.57
N PHE A 88 -4.46 14.34 -7.95
CA PHE A 88 -3.61 14.72 -9.07
C PHE A 88 -2.14 14.37 -8.82
N THR A 89 -1.62 14.63 -7.62
CA THR A 89 -0.24 14.28 -7.26
C THR A 89 0.00 12.78 -7.34
N ILE A 90 -0.93 11.96 -6.86
CA ILE A 90 -0.83 10.48 -6.96
C ILE A 90 -0.81 10.06 -8.43
N LEU A 91 -1.73 10.56 -9.26
CA LEU A 91 -1.78 10.20 -10.68
C LEU A 91 -0.49 10.60 -11.43
N LEU A 92 0.01 11.80 -11.17
CA LEU A 92 1.26 12.28 -11.75
C LEU A 92 2.45 11.43 -11.28
N ALA A 93 2.49 11.08 -9.99
CA ALA A 93 3.52 10.22 -9.42
C ALA A 93 3.51 8.82 -10.06
N VAL A 94 2.35 8.22 -10.30
CA VAL A 94 2.23 6.92 -10.99
C VAL A 94 2.88 6.98 -12.38
N ILE A 95 2.55 8.01 -13.19
CA ILE A 95 3.07 8.14 -14.56
C ILE A 95 4.59 8.37 -14.58
N VAL A 96 5.10 9.18 -13.66
CA VAL A 96 6.54 9.49 -13.57
C VAL A 96 7.33 8.32 -13.01
N LEU A 97 6.90 7.77 -11.86
CA LEU A 97 7.62 6.69 -11.17
C LEU A 97 7.63 5.39 -11.99
N GLN A 98 6.53 5.03 -12.66
CA GLN A 98 6.53 3.82 -13.50
C GLN A 98 7.62 3.87 -14.58
N GLY A 99 7.79 5.02 -15.23
CA GLY A 99 8.80 5.19 -16.27
C GLY A 99 10.22 5.12 -15.71
N ILE A 100 10.45 5.76 -14.55
CA ILE A 100 11.74 5.73 -13.86
C ILE A 100 12.08 4.30 -13.42
N PHE A 101 11.14 3.60 -12.78
CA PHE A 101 11.33 2.23 -12.28
C PHE A 101 11.57 1.24 -13.41
N ARG A 102 10.83 1.39 -14.52
CA ARG A 102 11.06 0.61 -15.74
C ARG A 102 12.46 0.83 -16.28
N LYS A 103 12.89 2.07 -16.44
CA LYS A 103 14.23 2.40 -16.97
C LYS A 103 15.37 1.92 -16.05
N MET A 104 15.13 1.88 -14.74
CA MET A 104 16.05 1.32 -13.75
C MET A 104 16.06 -0.22 -13.72
N GLY A 105 15.15 -0.88 -14.44
CA GLY A 105 15.02 -2.34 -14.44
C GLY A 105 14.59 -2.89 -13.08
N LEU A 106 13.82 -2.13 -12.30
CA LEU A 106 13.36 -2.59 -10.99
C LEU A 106 12.37 -3.74 -11.12
N PRO A 107 12.40 -4.74 -10.22
CA PRO A 107 11.44 -5.84 -10.26
C PRO A 107 10.00 -5.33 -10.14
N ALA A 108 9.09 -5.87 -10.95
CA ALA A 108 7.66 -5.57 -10.91
C ALA A 108 6.81 -6.85 -11.02
N ASP A 109 7.27 -7.92 -10.36
CA ASP A 109 6.57 -9.20 -10.26
C ASP A 109 5.70 -9.28 -8.99
N ASP A 110 4.96 -10.38 -8.85
CA ASP A 110 4.09 -10.63 -7.70
C ASP A 110 4.86 -10.60 -6.36
N LYS A 111 6.16 -10.93 -6.37
CA LYS A 111 7.03 -10.87 -5.18
C LYS A 111 7.28 -9.43 -4.74
N MET A 112 7.53 -8.53 -5.70
CA MET A 112 7.62 -7.09 -5.42
C MET A 112 6.30 -6.55 -4.86
N MET A 113 5.15 -6.99 -5.39
CA MET A 113 3.86 -6.60 -4.80
C MET A 113 3.76 -7.02 -3.33
N ILE A 114 4.14 -8.25 -2.99
CA ILE A 114 4.16 -8.72 -1.58
C ILE A 114 5.08 -7.85 -0.73
N ALA A 115 6.26 -7.48 -1.25
CA ALA A 115 7.16 -6.57 -0.55
C ALA A 115 6.48 -5.22 -0.24
N LEU A 116 5.87 -4.59 -1.25
CA LEU A 116 5.21 -3.30 -1.10
C LEU A 116 4.00 -3.37 -0.15
N ILE A 117 3.23 -4.47 -0.16
CA ILE A 117 2.13 -4.69 0.80
C ILE A 117 2.64 -4.61 2.25
N MET A 118 3.81 -5.19 2.56
CA MET A 118 4.36 -5.11 3.92
C MET A 118 4.62 -3.65 4.36
N TRP A 119 5.02 -2.78 3.43
CA TRP A 119 5.20 -1.35 3.72
C TRP A 119 3.88 -0.61 3.86
N VAL A 120 2.86 -0.99 3.09
CA VAL A 120 1.50 -0.46 3.25
C VAL A 120 0.92 -0.86 4.62
N LEU A 121 1.25 -2.04 5.15
CA LEU A 121 0.85 -2.47 6.50
C LEU A 121 1.59 -1.73 7.61
N LEU A 122 2.86 -1.37 7.41
CA LEU A 122 3.65 -0.66 8.41
C LEU A 122 3.09 0.74 8.73
N ALA A 123 2.63 1.47 7.71
CA ALA A 123 2.11 2.83 7.87
C ALA A 123 0.93 2.95 8.87
N PRO A 124 -0.17 2.18 8.75
CA PRO A 124 -1.26 2.23 9.72
C PRO A 124 -0.84 1.72 11.11
N VAL A 125 0.09 0.77 11.19
CA VAL A 125 0.62 0.32 12.50
C VAL A 125 1.26 1.46 13.28
N LEU A 126 2.04 2.30 12.62
CA LEU A 126 2.61 3.51 13.22
C LEU A 126 1.55 4.60 13.45
N ARG A 127 0.58 4.78 12.54
CA ARG A 127 -0.49 5.78 12.73
C ARG A 127 -1.37 5.49 13.93
N VAL A 128 -1.67 4.22 14.21
CA VAL A 128 -2.48 3.84 15.36
C VAL A 128 -1.75 4.12 16.68
N LEU A 129 -0.43 3.96 16.71
CA LEU A 129 0.38 4.38 17.86
C LEU A 129 0.37 5.90 18.03
N GLU A 130 0.45 6.66 16.94
CA GLU A 130 0.29 8.11 17.00
C GLU A 130 -1.08 8.51 17.52
N ASP A 131 -2.15 7.89 17.01
CA ASP A 131 -3.51 8.15 17.47
C ASP A 131 -3.72 7.77 18.95
N SER A 132 -2.87 6.91 19.51
CA SER A 132 -2.89 6.52 20.92
C SER A 132 -2.01 7.39 21.82
N ASP A 133 -1.52 8.55 21.34
CA ASP A 133 -0.57 9.42 22.03
C ASP A 133 0.72 8.68 22.45
N PHE A 134 1.17 7.69 21.66
CA PHE A 134 2.38 6.93 21.97
C PHE A 134 3.64 7.78 21.77
N PHE A 135 3.69 8.60 20.72
CA PHE A 135 4.89 9.35 20.37
C PHE A 135 4.95 10.66 21.15
N SER A 136 6.14 10.98 21.67
CA SER A 136 6.42 12.25 22.36
C SER A 136 6.11 13.47 21.48
N SER A 137 5.74 14.59 22.11
CA SER A 137 5.52 15.91 21.48
C SER A 137 6.71 16.49 20.68
N LYS A 138 7.86 15.83 20.68
CA LYS A 138 9.04 16.21 19.88
C LYS A 138 9.09 15.53 18.50
N ILE A 139 8.38 14.41 18.33
CA ILE A 139 8.47 13.50 17.16
C ILE A 139 7.08 13.18 16.57
N ASP A 140 5.98 13.43 17.29
CA ASP A 140 4.58 13.39 16.81
C ASP A 140 4.37 13.98 15.40
N TRP A 141 4.97 15.13 15.09
CA TRP A 141 4.88 15.79 13.78
C TRP A 141 5.40 14.91 12.62
N LEU A 142 6.30 13.96 12.90
CA LEU A 142 6.81 13.00 11.93
C LEU A 142 5.73 11.95 11.56
N MET A 143 4.84 11.64 12.50
CA MET A 143 3.81 10.61 12.39
C MET A 143 2.47 11.13 11.85
N ILE A 144 2.36 12.45 11.70
CA ILE A 144 1.19 13.11 11.11
C ILE A 144 1.21 13.01 9.58
N SER A 145 0.02 12.93 8.97
CA SER A 145 -0.10 12.92 7.51
C SER A 145 0.06 14.32 6.92
N PRO A 146 0.77 14.49 5.79
CA PRO A 146 1.36 13.44 4.94
C PRO A 146 2.80 13.04 5.32
N ILE A 147 3.41 13.66 6.33
CA ILE A 147 4.84 13.53 6.70
C ILE A 147 5.23 12.08 6.96
N ILE A 148 4.34 11.30 7.61
CA ILE A 148 4.57 9.87 7.85
C ILE A 148 4.89 9.10 6.57
N HIS A 149 4.15 9.38 5.48
CA HIS A 149 4.33 8.70 4.21
C HIS A 149 5.67 9.06 3.56
N PHE A 150 6.15 10.30 3.74
CA PHE A 150 7.43 10.72 3.20
C PHE A 150 8.61 10.03 3.87
N HIS A 151 8.66 9.99 5.21
CA HIS A 151 9.78 9.32 5.87
C HIS A 151 9.71 7.80 5.72
N LEU A 152 8.52 7.19 5.68
CA LEU A 152 8.38 5.77 5.34
C LEU A 152 8.85 5.47 3.92
N ALA A 153 8.57 6.35 2.96
CA ALA A 153 9.15 6.25 1.62
C ALA A 153 10.68 6.38 1.63
N LEU A 154 11.26 7.26 2.47
CA LEU A 154 12.71 7.34 2.65
C LEU A 154 13.30 6.04 3.20
N TRP A 155 12.65 5.43 4.19
CA TRP A 155 13.05 4.10 4.70
C TRP A 155 12.96 3.06 3.59
N LEU A 156 11.86 3.00 2.84
CA LEU A 156 11.67 2.05 1.74
C LEU A 156 12.79 2.17 0.71
N VAL A 157 13.06 3.40 0.23
CA VAL A 157 14.12 3.68 -0.74
C VAL A 157 15.50 3.36 -0.15
N GLY A 158 15.75 3.71 1.11
CA GLY A 158 16.99 3.41 1.81
C GLY A 158 17.26 1.91 1.92
N ILE A 159 16.25 1.12 2.29
CA ILE A 159 16.34 -0.34 2.37
C ILE A 159 16.53 -0.95 0.99
N ALA A 160 15.81 -0.47 -0.04
CA ALA A 160 16.01 -0.90 -1.42
C ALA A 160 17.46 -0.63 -1.89
N PHE A 161 17.99 0.56 -1.60
CA PHE A 161 19.34 0.96 -1.96
C PHE A 161 20.42 0.13 -1.23
N ILE A 162 20.29 -0.07 0.08
CA ILE A 162 21.20 -0.92 0.87
C ILE A 162 21.19 -2.34 0.30
N SER A 163 20.01 -2.90 0.06
CA SER A 163 19.85 -4.27 -0.42
C SER A 163 20.41 -4.45 -1.83
N HIS A 164 20.16 -3.49 -2.72
CA HIS A 164 20.72 -3.47 -4.06
C HIS A 164 22.25 -3.40 -4.03
N ASN A 165 22.83 -2.38 -3.41
CA ASN A 165 24.27 -2.16 -3.49
C ASN A 165 25.10 -3.27 -2.85
N PHE A 166 24.61 -3.88 -1.77
CA PHE A 166 25.37 -4.90 -1.07
C PHE A 166 25.25 -6.27 -1.73
N CYS A 167 24.09 -6.60 -2.29
CA CYS A 167 23.77 -7.98 -2.65
C CYS A 167 23.34 -8.21 -4.11
N SER A 168 23.05 -7.18 -4.92
CA SER A 168 22.59 -7.36 -6.31
C SER A 168 23.57 -8.14 -7.18
N LYS A 169 24.88 -8.00 -6.93
CA LYS A 169 25.96 -8.77 -7.59
C LYS A 169 25.85 -10.29 -7.42
N TRP A 170 25.04 -10.75 -6.47
CA TRP A 170 24.80 -12.16 -6.17
C TRP A 170 23.41 -12.62 -6.61
N ASP A 171 22.60 -11.73 -7.19
CA ASP A 171 21.28 -12.10 -7.70
C ASP A 171 21.41 -13.15 -8.82
N GLY A 172 20.63 -14.23 -8.71
CA GLY A 172 20.66 -15.35 -9.65
C GLY A 172 21.80 -16.35 -9.44
N MET A 173 22.76 -16.09 -8.53
CA MET A 173 23.80 -17.05 -8.18
C MET A 173 23.26 -18.10 -7.21
N GLY A 174 23.37 -19.38 -7.57
CA GLY A 174 22.78 -20.50 -6.84
C GLY A 174 23.75 -21.26 -5.92
N ASP A 175 25.01 -20.82 -5.80
CA ASP A 175 25.98 -21.51 -4.95
C ASP A 175 25.76 -21.19 -3.46
N ASP A 176 25.85 -22.22 -2.61
CA ASP A 176 25.53 -22.12 -1.18
C ASP A 176 26.33 -21.01 -0.47
N LYS A 177 27.61 -20.84 -0.84
CA LYS A 177 28.51 -19.83 -0.26
C LYS A 177 28.02 -18.41 -0.57
N THR A 178 27.60 -18.15 -1.80
CA THR A 178 27.09 -16.85 -2.21
C THR A 178 25.73 -16.54 -1.59
N VAL A 179 24.84 -17.52 -1.55
CA VAL A 179 23.52 -17.39 -0.89
C VAL A 179 23.70 -17.09 0.60
N GLU A 180 24.62 -17.78 1.27
CA GLU A 180 24.96 -17.53 2.66
C GLU A 180 25.54 -16.13 2.87
N LYS A 181 26.52 -15.71 2.06
CA LYS A 181 27.10 -14.36 2.13
C LYS A 181 26.05 -13.27 1.95
N SER A 182 25.21 -13.40 0.92
CA SER A 182 24.09 -12.47 0.66
C SER A 182 23.17 -12.38 1.87
N ARG A 183 22.75 -13.53 2.42
CA ARG A 183 21.90 -13.58 3.62
C ARG A 183 22.57 -12.90 4.81
N THR A 184 23.82 -13.21 5.11
CA THR A 184 24.53 -12.68 6.28
C THR A 184 24.71 -11.17 6.19
N ILE A 185 25.08 -10.65 5.01
CA ILE A 185 25.23 -9.20 4.82
C ILE A 185 23.89 -8.49 4.96
N LEU A 186 22.81 -9.00 4.34
CA LEU A 186 21.47 -8.42 4.50
C LEU A 186 20.99 -8.50 5.94
N PHE A 187 21.21 -9.61 6.65
CA PHE A 187 20.79 -9.74 8.04
C PHE A 187 21.47 -8.71 8.94
N ILE A 188 22.78 -8.49 8.76
CA ILE A 188 23.53 -7.49 9.53
C ILE A 188 23.07 -6.07 9.15
N SER A 189 23.03 -5.73 7.86
CA SER A 189 22.71 -4.37 7.43
C SER A 189 21.26 -3.98 7.74
N LEU A 190 20.31 -4.89 7.48
CA LEU A 190 18.89 -4.66 7.77
C LEU A 190 18.59 -4.78 9.25
N GLY A 191 19.33 -5.60 10.00
CA GLY A 191 19.25 -5.65 11.46
C GLY A 191 19.68 -4.34 12.10
N MET A 192 20.80 -3.76 11.66
CA MET A 192 21.22 -2.42 12.09
C MET A 192 20.18 -1.36 11.72
N ALA A 193 19.61 -1.42 10.52
CA ALA A 193 18.55 -0.51 10.10
C ALA A 193 17.28 -0.67 10.97
N LEU A 194 16.91 -1.90 11.34
CA LEU A 194 15.74 -2.19 12.18
C LEU A 194 15.96 -1.66 13.60
N PHE A 195 17.17 -1.84 14.15
CA PHE A 195 17.54 -1.23 15.43
C PHE A 195 17.49 0.30 15.38
N LEU A 196 18.01 0.90 14.31
CA LEU A 196 17.96 2.34 14.11
C LEU A 196 16.51 2.83 14.02
N HIS A 197 15.65 2.12 13.28
CA HIS A 197 14.23 2.41 13.18
C HIS A 197 13.55 2.36 14.56
N TRP A 198 13.82 1.33 15.36
CA TRP A 198 13.35 1.25 16.74
C TRP A 198 13.86 2.41 17.61
N ALA A 199 15.16 2.68 17.54
CA ALA A 199 15.83 3.68 18.37
C ALA A 199 15.39 5.12 18.05
N LEU A 200 15.06 5.40 16.79
CA LEU A 200 14.60 6.72 16.36
C LEU A 200 13.12 6.94 16.64
N LEU A 201 12.27 5.95 16.37
CA LEU A 201 10.82 6.15 16.40
C LEU A 201 10.21 5.78 17.76
N TYR A 202 10.59 4.64 18.34
CA TYR A 202 9.87 4.09 19.49
C TYR A 202 10.55 4.37 20.83
N ARG A 203 11.88 4.27 20.87
CA ARG A 203 12.67 4.47 22.09
C ARG A 203 12.42 5.82 22.80
N PRO A 204 12.22 6.97 22.11
CA PRO A 204 11.99 8.25 22.77
C PRO A 204 10.77 8.25 23.71
N ALA A 205 9.67 7.61 23.32
CA ALA A 205 8.44 7.53 24.12
C ALA A 205 8.71 6.88 25.50
N TYR A 206 9.44 5.77 25.52
CA TYR A 206 9.77 5.05 26.76
C TYR A 206 10.71 5.81 27.70
N PHE A 207 11.43 6.84 27.22
CA PHE A 207 12.22 7.70 28.10
C PHE A 207 11.39 8.74 28.84
N GLU A 208 10.29 9.19 28.22
CA GLU A 208 9.36 10.14 28.80
C GLU A 208 8.44 9.44 29.83
N HIS A 209 8.15 8.16 29.60
CA HIS A 209 7.35 7.33 30.51
C HIS A 209 8.21 6.22 31.16
N GLN A 210 8.92 6.56 32.25
CA GLN A 210 9.88 5.65 32.90
C GLN A 210 9.24 4.55 33.76
N ASP A 211 7.97 4.70 34.12
CA ASP A 211 7.23 3.75 34.98
C ASP A 211 6.60 2.58 34.18
N VAL A 212 6.85 2.53 32.87
CA VAL A 212 6.19 1.61 31.92
C VAL A 212 7.00 0.32 31.77
N GLY A 213 6.31 -0.80 31.59
CA GLY A 213 6.94 -2.09 31.32
C GLY A 213 7.71 -2.11 29.99
N LEU A 214 8.71 -2.99 29.89
CA LEU A 214 9.48 -3.24 28.66
C LEU A 214 9.37 -4.69 28.17
N PHE A 215 8.50 -5.49 28.78
CA PHE A 215 8.40 -6.93 28.53
C PHE A 215 8.06 -7.22 27.06
N TRP A 216 6.99 -6.62 26.53
CA TRP A 216 6.57 -6.79 25.15
C TRP A 216 7.51 -6.10 24.15
N VAL A 217 8.20 -5.04 24.56
CA VAL A 217 9.24 -4.39 23.75
C VAL A 217 10.41 -5.32 23.47
N LEU A 218 10.94 -5.98 24.52
CA LEU A 218 12.09 -6.88 24.40
C LEU A 218 11.73 -8.15 23.61
N ILE A 219 10.55 -8.73 23.89
CA ILE A 219 10.03 -9.84 23.12
C ILE A 219 9.83 -9.43 21.66
N GLY A 220 9.23 -8.26 21.42
CA GLY A 220 8.97 -7.75 20.09
C GLY A 220 10.23 -7.56 19.27
N LEU A 221 11.28 -6.97 19.86
CA LEU A 221 12.58 -6.88 19.22
C LEU A 221 13.14 -8.26 18.86
N ALA A 222 13.16 -9.21 19.81
CA ALA A 222 13.66 -10.56 19.55
C ALA A 222 12.90 -11.27 18.42
N PHE A 223 11.56 -11.20 18.42
CA PHE A 223 10.72 -11.80 17.39
C PHE A 223 10.83 -11.09 16.04
N SER A 224 11.01 -9.77 16.00
CA SER A 224 11.24 -9.04 14.76
C SER A 224 12.59 -9.39 14.13
N TYR A 225 13.65 -9.58 14.92
CA TYR A 225 14.93 -10.08 14.40
C TYR A 225 14.84 -11.53 13.91
N LEU A 226 14.08 -12.37 14.63
CA LEU A 226 13.82 -13.74 14.19
C LEU A 226 13.05 -13.74 12.85
N LEU A 227 12.02 -12.91 12.72
CA LEU A 227 11.25 -12.78 11.49
C LEU A 227 12.13 -12.26 10.35
N LEU A 228 12.97 -11.25 10.60
CA LEU A 228 13.94 -10.74 9.64
C LEU A 228 14.81 -11.88 9.08
N PHE A 229 15.38 -12.70 9.96
CA PHE A 229 16.19 -13.84 9.57
C PHE A 229 15.37 -14.87 8.77
N MET A 230 14.19 -15.27 9.27
CA MET A 230 13.33 -16.27 8.64
C MET A 230 12.87 -15.85 7.25
N VAL A 231 12.46 -14.59 7.07
CA VAL A 231 12.06 -14.07 5.76
C VAL A 231 13.24 -14.10 4.81
N LEU A 232 14.45 -13.68 5.24
CA LEU A 232 15.65 -13.78 4.42
C LEU A 232 15.98 -15.23 4.01
N VAL A 233 15.69 -16.22 4.87
CA VAL A 233 15.84 -17.64 4.54
C VAL A 233 14.79 -18.09 3.52
N TRP A 234 13.52 -17.77 3.71
CA TRP A 234 12.43 -18.19 2.82
C TRP A 234 12.49 -17.54 1.43
N THR A 235 13.03 -16.33 1.35
CA THR A 235 13.10 -15.53 0.12
C THR A 235 14.48 -15.60 -0.56
N TRP A 236 15.26 -16.65 -0.31
CA TRP A 236 16.64 -16.74 -0.80
C TRP A 236 16.81 -16.68 -2.33
N LYS A 237 15.79 -17.09 -3.10
CA LYS A 237 15.77 -17.00 -4.58
C LYS A 237 15.24 -15.67 -5.12
N TRP A 238 14.81 -14.76 -4.25
CA TRP A 238 14.20 -13.51 -4.67
C TRP A 238 15.29 -12.48 -4.99
N PRO A 239 15.03 -11.51 -5.90
CA PRO A 239 15.96 -10.40 -6.14
C PRO A 239 16.30 -9.69 -4.84
N SER A 240 17.55 -9.24 -4.68
CA SER A 240 18.04 -8.66 -3.42
C SER A 240 17.19 -7.48 -2.93
N ILE A 241 16.72 -6.62 -3.84
CA ILE A 241 15.82 -5.50 -3.50
C ILE A 241 14.52 -6.02 -2.88
N THR A 242 13.81 -6.89 -3.59
CA THR A 242 12.53 -7.46 -3.14
C THR A 242 12.71 -8.17 -1.80
N ARG A 243 13.76 -8.97 -1.69
CA ARG A 243 14.13 -9.72 -0.50
C ARG A 243 14.32 -8.82 0.72
N GLY A 244 15.10 -7.76 0.57
CA GLY A 244 15.37 -6.82 1.66
C GLY A 244 14.14 -6.00 2.06
N LEU A 245 13.35 -5.55 1.07
CA LEU A 245 12.09 -4.84 1.31
C LEU A 245 11.07 -5.70 2.06
N THR A 246 10.89 -6.97 1.68
CA THR A 246 9.98 -7.88 2.38
C THR A 246 10.47 -8.18 3.79
N ALA A 247 11.77 -8.47 3.96
CA ALA A 247 12.34 -8.79 5.27
C ALA A 247 12.22 -7.63 6.26
N PHE A 248 12.65 -6.43 5.86
CA PHE A 248 12.56 -5.26 6.72
C PHE A 248 11.11 -4.85 6.99
N GLY A 249 10.29 -4.74 5.94
CA GLY A 249 8.89 -4.31 6.05
C GLY A 249 8.11 -5.20 7.03
N SER A 250 8.16 -6.52 6.84
CA SER A 250 7.47 -7.48 7.74
C SER A 250 7.99 -7.42 9.19
N SER A 251 9.29 -7.27 9.40
CA SER A 251 9.90 -7.19 10.73
C SER A 251 9.56 -5.90 11.47
N ALA A 252 9.54 -4.77 10.74
CA ALA A 252 9.16 -3.47 11.26
C ALA A 252 7.67 -3.42 11.60
N THR A 253 6.80 -4.02 10.76
CA THR A 253 5.37 -4.16 11.05
C THR A 253 5.13 -5.00 12.31
N LEU A 254 5.79 -6.16 12.41
CA LEU A 254 5.71 -7.00 13.61
C LEU A 254 6.16 -6.24 14.86
N LEU A 255 7.25 -5.46 14.75
CA LEU A 255 7.78 -4.67 15.85
C LEU A 255 6.72 -3.67 16.35
N GLY A 256 6.03 -2.99 15.44
CA GLY A 256 4.97 -2.05 15.79
C GLY A 256 3.78 -2.71 16.51
N PHE A 257 3.36 -3.90 16.09
CA PHE A 257 2.32 -4.66 16.81
C PHE A 257 2.73 -5.03 18.24
N PHE A 258 3.99 -5.36 18.48
CA PHE A 258 4.46 -5.59 19.86
C PHE A 258 4.46 -4.31 20.71
N HIS A 259 4.60 -3.14 20.09
CA HIS A 259 4.43 -1.86 20.78
C HIS A 259 2.95 -1.58 21.07
N TRP A 260 2.02 -2.02 20.21
CA TRP A 260 0.59 -2.03 20.56
C TRP A 260 0.35 -2.89 21.81
N LEU A 261 0.90 -4.11 21.85
CA LEU A 261 0.77 -4.98 23.02
C LEU A 261 1.37 -4.37 24.29
N GLN A 262 2.54 -3.71 24.18
CA GLN A 262 3.13 -3.01 25.33
C GLN A 262 2.23 -1.89 25.83
N PHE A 263 1.66 -1.10 24.91
CA PHE A 263 0.76 -0.01 25.24
C PHE A 263 -0.53 -0.51 25.90
N LEU A 264 -1.08 -1.64 25.43
CA LEU A 264 -2.25 -2.29 26.02
C LEU A 264 -1.99 -2.86 27.43
N ASP A 265 -0.80 -3.41 27.67
CA ASP A 265 -0.42 -4.01 28.94
C ASP A 265 -0.16 -2.95 30.03
N THR A 266 0.53 -1.87 29.64
CA THR A 266 0.86 -0.76 30.54
C THR A 266 0.54 0.57 29.85
N PRO A 267 -0.73 0.96 29.75
CA PRO A 267 -1.12 2.24 29.15
C PRO A 267 -0.65 3.39 30.04
N TRP A 268 -0.23 4.49 29.41
CA TRP A 268 0.07 5.74 30.11
C TRP A 268 -1.00 6.80 29.84
N PRO A 269 -1.12 7.85 30.69
CA PRO A 269 -2.13 8.88 30.53
C PRO A 269 -2.05 9.49 29.14
N GLN A 270 -3.13 9.35 28.38
CA GLN A 270 -3.29 9.98 27.07
C GLN A 270 -3.55 11.48 27.30
N GLU A 271 -2.93 12.34 26.49
CA GLU A 271 -3.19 13.78 26.53
C GLU A 271 -4.64 14.08 26.12
N SER A 272 -5.27 13.16 25.37
CA SER A 272 -6.68 13.21 24.97
C SER A 272 -7.69 12.97 26.12
N GLY A 273 -7.24 12.49 27.29
CA GLY A 273 -8.11 12.28 28.47
C GLY A 273 -9.17 11.18 28.33
N ARG A 274 -9.05 10.30 27.33
CA ARG A 274 -9.94 9.16 27.12
C ARG A 274 -9.62 8.04 28.12
N VAL A 275 -10.66 7.40 28.66
CA VAL A 275 -10.54 6.31 29.63
C VAL A 275 -11.07 5.04 28.98
N VAL A 276 -10.20 4.05 28.83
CA VAL A 276 -10.51 2.76 28.19
C VAL A 276 -11.41 1.94 29.13
N GLU A 277 -12.69 1.77 28.78
CA GLU A 277 -13.63 1.01 29.62
C GLU A 277 -13.76 -0.46 29.18
N SER A 278 -13.69 -0.77 27.87
CA SER A 278 -13.68 -2.15 27.38
C SER A 278 -13.21 -2.26 25.92
N GLN A 279 -12.38 -3.25 25.61
CA GLN A 279 -11.91 -3.52 24.24
C GLN A 279 -12.65 -4.73 23.64
N PRO A 280 -13.73 -4.52 22.86
CA PRO A 280 -14.35 -5.61 22.15
C PRO A 280 -13.44 -6.11 21.03
N ILE A 281 -13.11 -7.40 21.04
CA ILE A 281 -12.25 -8.05 20.03
C ILE A 281 -13.04 -8.44 18.77
N TRP A 282 -14.37 -8.53 18.86
CA TRP A 282 -15.23 -8.95 17.74
C TRP A 282 -15.10 -8.08 16.47
N PRO A 283 -14.88 -6.74 16.52
CA PRO A 283 -14.67 -5.93 15.33
C PRO A 283 -13.49 -6.42 14.51
N LEU A 284 -12.41 -6.89 15.16
CA LEU A 284 -11.22 -7.41 14.48
C LEU A 284 -11.57 -8.65 13.65
N LEU A 285 -12.41 -9.53 14.20
CA LEU A 285 -12.88 -10.74 13.52
C LEU A 285 -13.77 -10.42 12.32
N VAL A 286 -14.60 -9.38 12.41
CA VAL A 286 -15.51 -8.98 11.33
C VAL A 286 -14.74 -8.24 10.23
N VAL A 287 -13.99 -7.20 10.60
CA VAL A 287 -13.27 -6.31 9.68
C VAL A 287 -12.16 -7.04 8.94
N LEU A 288 -11.42 -7.94 9.59
CA LEU A 288 -10.37 -8.71 8.93
C LEU A 288 -10.86 -10.06 8.39
N GLY A 289 -11.81 -10.71 9.08
CA GLY A 289 -12.25 -12.06 8.74
C GLY A 289 -13.15 -12.11 7.52
N ILE A 290 -14.12 -11.21 7.36
CA ILE A 290 -15.01 -11.21 6.18
C ILE A 290 -14.20 -10.99 4.89
N PRO A 291 -13.32 -9.96 4.79
CA PRO A 291 -12.47 -9.80 3.61
C PRO A 291 -11.55 -10.99 3.36
N ALA A 292 -11.00 -11.61 4.41
CA ALA A 292 -10.17 -12.81 4.27
C ALA A 292 -10.93 -13.98 3.66
N VAL A 293 -12.18 -14.20 4.07
CA VAL A 293 -13.06 -15.24 3.50
C VAL A 293 -13.35 -14.96 2.03
N VAL A 294 -13.67 -13.71 1.67
CA VAL A 294 -13.89 -13.30 0.26
C VAL A 294 -12.63 -13.57 -0.58
N CYS A 295 -11.47 -13.12 -0.12
CA CYS A 295 -10.19 -13.36 -0.79
C CYS A 295 -9.86 -14.85 -0.89
N TRP A 296 -10.20 -15.66 0.11
CA TRP A 296 -10.01 -17.11 0.07
C TRP A 296 -10.85 -17.76 -1.04
N PHE A 297 -12.12 -17.36 -1.20
CA PHE A 297 -12.95 -17.84 -2.31
C PHE A 297 -12.40 -17.42 -3.68
N MET A 298 -11.98 -16.16 -3.82
CA MET A 298 -11.35 -15.67 -5.06
C MET A 298 -10.08 -16.44 -5.40
N TYR A 299 -9.21 -16.65 -4.40
CA TYR A 299 -7.98 -17.41 -4.56
C TYR A 299 -8.27 -18.85 -4.98
N LYS A 300 -9.22 -19.52 -4.30
CA LYS A 300 -9.63 -20.89 -4.64
C LYS A 300 -10.14 -21.01 -6.08
N TYR A 301 -10.87 -20.00 -6.56
CA TYR A 301 -11.40 -20.00 -7.91
C TYR A 301 -10.33 -19.75 -8.99
N GLY A 302 -9.29 -18.97 -8.69
CA GLY A 302 -8.25 -18.58 -9.66
C GLY A 302 -6.94 -19.39 -9.65
N ILE A 303 -6.66 -20.15 -8.59
CA ILE A 303 -5.33 -20.71 -8.36
C ILE A 303 -4.89 -21.76 -9.40
N GLU A 304 -5.81 -22.54 -9.95
CA GLU A 304 -5.50 -23.54 -10.96
C GLU A 304 -5.00 -22.88 -12.25
N ASP A 305 -5.75 -21.89 -12.74
CA ASP A 305 -5.37 -21.14 -13.94
C ASP A 305 -4.11 -20.29 -13.73
N ALA A 306 -3.92 -19.77 -12.51
CA ALA A 306 -2.69 -19.08 -12.13
C ALA A 306 -1.46 -20.00 -12.16
N ARG A 307 -1.62 -21.29 -11.81
CA ARG A 307 -0.53 -22.27 -11.95
C ARG A 307 -0.29 -22.63 -13.42
N HIS A 308 -1.36 -22.83 -14.18
CA HIS A 308 -1.27 -23.19 -15.60
C HIS A 308 -0.57 -22.11 -16.42
N ILE A 309 -0.91 -20.83 -16.22
CA ILE A 309 -0.27 -19.73 -16.92
C ILE A 309 1.22 -19.60 -16.55
N ASN A 310 1.56 -19.77 -15.27
CA ASN A 310 2.95 -19.76 -14.82
C ASN A 310 3.79 -20.90 -15.44
N LEU A 311 3.21 -22.09 -15.65
CA LEU A 311 3.88 -23.20 -16.34
C LEU A 311 4.15 -22.91 -17.82
N THR A 312 3.37 -22.01 -18.43
CA THR A 312 3.59 -21.58 -19.83
C THR A 312 4.63 -20.47 -19.96
N GLY A 313 5.14 -19.92 -18.85
CA GLY A 313 6.14 -18.84 -18.86
C GLY A 313 5.55 -17.44 -19.04
N TYR A 314 4.22 -17.30 -19.06
CA TYR A 314 3.53 -16.02 -19.19
C TYR A 314 3.01 -15.51 -17.85
N GLN A 315 2.82 -14.19 -17.77
CA GLN A 315 2.21 -13.52 -16.63
C GLN A 315 0.76 -13.14 -16.95
N ALA A 316 -0.15 -13.37 -16.00
CA ALA A 316 -1.56 -13.11 -16.21
C ALA A 316 -1.86 -11.62 -16.51
N GLY A 317 -2.59 -11.37 -17.60
CA GLY A 317 -2.96 -10.03 -18.06
C GLY A 317 -1.81 -9.18 -18.60
N VAL A 318 -0.62 -9.74 -18.82
CA VAL A 318 0.53 -9.05 -19.40
C VAL A 318 0.82 -9.64 -20.77
N LEU A 319 0.87 -8.79 -21.79
CA LEU A 319 1.14 -9.19 -23.18
C LEU A 319 2.62 -9.61 -23.37
N PRO A 320 2.91 -10.44 -24.38
CA PRO A 320 4.29 -10.81 -24.73
C PRO A 320 5.14 -9.59 -25.08
N ASP A 321 6.45 -9.74 -24.95
CA ASP A 321 7.41 -8.66 -25.19
C ASP A 321 7.30 -8.15 -26.63
N GLY A 322 7.24 -6.83 -26.79
CA GLY A 322 7.13 -6.18 -28.10
C GLY A 322 5.71 -6.13 -28.69
N VAL A 323 4.70 -6.71 -28.04
CA VAL A 323 3.30 -6.67 -28.53
C VAL A 323 2.51 -5.52 -27.89
N THR A 324 1.84 -4.72 -28.72
CA THR A 324 0.94 -3.65 -28.25
C THR A 324 -0.47 -4.17 -27.98
N VAL A 325 -1.23 -3.46 -27.14
CA VAL A 325 -2.65 -3.80 -26.90
C VAL A 325 -3.45 -3.73 -28.20
N LYS A 326 -3.20 -2.71 -29.03
CA LYS A 326 -3.89 -2.55 -30.31
C LYS A 326 -3.63 -3.73 -31.25
N THR A 327 -2.36 -4.14 -31.39
CA THR A 327 -1.98 -5.32 -32.17
C THR A 327 -2.69 -6.59 -31.66
N TRP A 328 -2.82 -6.74 -30.35
CA TRP A 328 -3.49 -7.88 -29.74
C TRP A 328 -5.00 -7.91 -30.05
N GLU A 329 -5.66 -6.76 -29.93
CA GLU A 329 -7.09 -6.60 -30.22
C GLU A 329 -7.38 -6.80 -31.72
N ASP A 330 -6.56 -6.25 -32.61
CA ASP A 330 -6.69 -6.41 -34.06
C ASP A 330 -6.53 -7.89 -34.49
N ALA A 331 -5.81 -8.68 -33.70
CA ALA A 331 -5.52 -10.10 -33.94
C ALA A 331 -6.43 -11.07 -33.14
N GLU A 332 -7.60 -10.63 -32.66
CA GLU A 332 -8.50 -11.37 -31.75
C GLU A 332 -8.66 -12.87 -32.11
N LYS A 333 -8.92 -13.18 -33.39
CA LYS A 333 -9.11 -14.57 -33.85
C LYS A 333 -7.87 -15.45 -33.66
N ILE A 334 -6.68 -14.87 -33.79
CA ILE A 334 -5.40 -15.58 -33.66
C ILE A 334 -5.07 -15.76 -32.18
N VAL A 335 -5.26 -14.72 -31.37
CA VAL A 335 -4.89 -14.70 -29.95
C VAL A 335 -5.90 -15.39 -29.03
N SER A 336 -7.12 -15.68 -29.51
CA SER A 336 -8.14 -16.44 -28.76
C SER A 336 -7.68 -17.79 -28.19
N LYS A 337 -6.66 -18.39 -28.81
CA LYS A 337 -6.04 -19.65 -28.36
C LYS A 337 -4.80 -19.47 -27.50
N HIS A 338 -4.37 -18.23 -27.28
CA HIS A 338 -3.19 -17.93 -26.50
C HIS A 338 -3.46 -18.17 -25.00
N PRO A 339 -2.50 -18.74 -24.23
CA PRO A 339 -2.66 -18.97 -22.79
C PRO A 339 -3.09 -17.72 -22.01
N ILE A 340 -2.56 -16.55 -22.38
CA ILE A 340 -2.95 -15.25 -21.79
C ILE A 340 -4.46 -15.03 -21.93
N GLU A 341 -5.04 -15.26 -23.09
CA GLU A 341 -6.46 -14.97 -23.33
C GLU A 341 -7.37 -16.00 -22.62
N GLN A 342 -6.94 -17.25 -22.58
CA GLN A 342 -7.72 -18.34 -21.99
C GLN A 342 -7.69 -18.35 -20.45
N LEU A 343 -6.54 -18.03 -19.85
CA LEU A 343 -6.29 -18.26 -18.43
C LEU A 343 -6.25 -16.97 -17.60
N SER A 344 -5.95 -15.81 -18.19
CA SER A 344 -5.65 -14.60 -17.41
C SER A 344 -6.82 -14.16 -16.51
N LYS A 345 -8.06 -14.19 -17.00
CA LYS A 345 -9.21 -13.65 -16.26
C LYS A 345 -9.37 -14.31 -14.88
N LYS A 346 -9.29 -15.65 -14.85
CA LYS A 346 -9.37 -16.44 -13.63
C LYS A 346 -8.06 -16.42 -12.85
N ALA A 347 -6.92 -16.52 -13.53
CA ALA A 347 -5.61 -16.45 -12.89
C ALA A 347 -5.42 -15.15 -12.07
N LEU A 348 -5.94 -14.02 -12.59
CA LEU A 348 -5.85 -12.73 -11.92
C LEU A 348 -6.64 -12.66 -10.62
N LEU A 349 -7.70 -13.45 -10.43
CA LEU A 349 -8.45 -13.50 -9.18
C LEU A 349 -7.62 -14.08 -8.02
N ALA A 350 -6.60 -14.90 -8.33
CA ALA A 350 -5.65 -15.43 -7.35
C ALA A 350 -4.36 -14.61 -7.25
N ASN A 351 -4.22 -13.53 -8.03
CA ASN A 351 -3.02 -12.70 -8.03
C ASN A 351 -2.96 -11.84 -6.75
N PRO A 352 -1.79 -11.71 -6.08
CA PRO A 352 -1.63 -10.90 -4.88
C PRO A 352 -2.10 -9.44 -5.04
N MET A 353 -1.94 -8.85 -6.23
CA MET A 353 -2.40 -7.51 -6.54
C MET A 353 -3.91 -7.35 -6.36
N VAL A 354 -4.69 -8.27 -6.93
CA VAL A 354 -6.16 -8.24 -6.90
C VAL A 354 -6.66 -8.58 -5.51
N LEU A 355 -6.08 -9.61 -4.89
CA LEU A 355 -6.46 -10.04 -3.54
C LEU A 355 -6.21 -8.93 -2.51
N ALA A 356 -5.05 -8.28 -2.55
CA ALA A 356 -4.74 -7.19 -1.62
C ALA A 356 -5.69 -6.01 -1.82
N MET A 357 -5.97 -5.62 -3.07
CA MET A 357 -6.89 -4.52 -3.38
C MET A 357 -8.31 -4.79 -2.84
N VAL A 358 -8.83 -5.99 -3.09
CA VAL A 358 -10.14 -6.43 -2.56
C VAL A 358 -10.14 -6.40 -1.05
N TYR A 359 -9.12 -6.99 -0.43
CA TYR A 359 -8.98 -7.04 1.01
C TYR A 359 -8.99 -5.63 1.61
N GLY A 360 -8.18 -4.72 1.06
CA GLY A 360 -8.07 -3.34 1.54
C GLY A 360 -9.37 -2.55 1.45
N GLN A 361 -10.07 -2.59 0.31
CA GLN A 361 -11.31 -1.82 0.14
C GLN A 361 -12.47 -2.39 0.98
N LEU A 362 -12.53 -3.71 1.16
CA LEU A 362 -13.52 -4.32 2.04
C LEU A 362 -13.21 -4.05 3.51
N CYS A 363 -11.93 -4.13 3.92
CA CYS A 363 -11.52 -3.76 5.28
C CYS A 363 -11.93 -2.33 5.61
N ASP A 364 -11.68 -1.39 4.70
CA ASP A 364 -12.08 0.01 4.85
C ASP A 364 -13.59 0.17 5.04
N GLY A 365 -14.38 -0.32 4.07
CA GLY A 365 -15.83 -0.19 4.11
C GLY A 365 -16.45 -0.83 5.36
N ILE A 366 -15.97 -2.00 5.76
CA ILE A 366 -16.47 -2.70 6.96
C ILE A 366 -15.98 -2.02 8.25
N ALA A 367 -14.74 -1.53 8.30
CA ALA A 367 -14.21 -0.81 9.46
C ALA A 367 -14.98 0.49 9.71
N THR A 368 -15.22 1.29 8.67
CA THR A 368 -16.02 2.52 8.76
C THR A 368 -17.45 2.22 9.18
N MET A 369 -18.08 1.18 8.60
CA MET A 369 -19.43 0.76 9.02
C MET A 369 -19.45 0.37 10.50
N VAL A 370 -18.50 -0.45 10.95
CA VAL A 370 -18.45 -0.88 12.35
C VAL A 370 -18.20 0.32 13.27
N GLY A 371 -17.24 1.18 12.95
CA GLY A 371 -16.90 2.36 13.75
C GLY A 371 -18.06 3.34 13.90
N ILE A 372 -18.78 3.64 12.82
CA ILE A 372 -19.88 4.61 12.86
C ILE A 372 -21.15 3.99 13.45
N ASP A 373 -21.61 2.86 12.91
CA ASP A 373 -22.92 2.31 13.29
C ASP A 373 -22.93 1.66 14.69
N PHE A 374 -21.76 1.24 15.22
CA PHE A 374 -21.66 0.56 16.53
C PHE A 374 -20.84 1.29 17.59
N PHE A 375 -19.89 2.15 17.21
CA PHE A 375 -18.99 2.84 18.14
C PHE A 375 -19.13 4.37 18.13
N GLY A 376 -20.02 4.94 17.29
CA GLY A 376 -20.32 6.37 17.28
C GLY A 376 -19.19 7.26 16.75
N TYR A 377 -18.32 6.70 15.90
CA TYR A 377 -17.29 7.49 15.21
C TYR A 377 -17.89 8.40 14.13
N GLY A 378 -17.18 9.48 13.78
CA GLY A 378 -17.58 10.40 12.71
C GLY A 378 -16.76 10.23 11.43
N GLU A 379 -17.41 10.40 10.27
CA GLU A 379 -16.74 10.42 8.96
C GLU A 379 -16.17 11.81 8.62
N LYS A 380 -14.91 11.85 8.15
CA LYS A 380 -14.18 13.09 7.86
C LYS A 380 -14.18 13.47 6.38
N HIS A 381 -14.38 12.51 5.49
CA HIS A 381 -14.39 12.75 4.05
C HIS A 381 -15.75 13.24 3.56
N PRO A 382 -15.84 14.38 2.84
CA PRO A 382 -17.12 14.92 2.39
C PRO A 382 -17.96 13.96 1.54
N VAL A 383 -17.28 13.19 0.67
CA VAL A 383 -17.96 12.22 -0.22
C VAL A 383 -18.47 11.03 0.57
N SER A 384 -17.66 10.47 1.47
CA SER A 384 -18.07 9.35 2.32
C SER A 384 -19.23 9.75 3.23
N ASN A 385 -19.15 10.94 3.85
CA ASN A 385 -20.18 11.47 4.74
C ASN A 385 -21.52 11.64 4.00
N ALA A 386 -21.49 12.11 2.75
CA ALA A 386 -22.70 12.22 1.93
C ALA A 386 -23.36 10.85 1.67
N VAL A 387 -22.58 9.79 1.44
CA VAL A 387 -23.11 8.43 1.27
C VAL A 387 -23.74 7.92 2.56
N ILE A 388 -23.12 8.19 3.71
CA ILE A 388 -23.63 7.75 5.02
C ILE A 388 -24.94 8.46 5.36
N GLN A 389 -25.01 9.79 5.15
CA GLN A 389 -26.24 10.56 5.37
C GLN A 389 -27.41 10.05 4.52
N PHE A 390 -27.15 9.72 3.25
CA PHE A 390 -28.15 9.10 2.38
C PHE A 390 -28.56 7.71 2.86
N GLY A 391 -27.63 6.93 3.43
CA GLY A 391 -27.93 5.68 4.13
C GLY A 391 -28.87 5.88 5.31
N GLY A 392 -28.67 6.95 6.10
CA GLY A 392 -29.56 7.33 7.19
C GLY A 392 -30.97 7.72 6.72
N GLU A 393 -31.08 8.44 5.60
CA GLU A 393 -32.38 8.72 4.97
C GLU A 393 -33.10 7.44 4.54
N ILE A 394 -32.37 6.48 3.98
CA ILE A 394 -32.90 5.15 3.63
C ILE A 394 -33.37 4.42 4.90
N ASN A 395 -32.59 4.43 5.98
CA ASN A 395 -32.97 3.83 7.25
C ASN A 395 -34.31 4.38 7.75
N ASN A 396 -34.48 5.70 7.72
CA ASN A 396 -35.72 6.38 8.10
C ASN A 396 -36.91 5.97 7.21
N SER A 397 -36.67 5.75 5.91
CA SER A 397 -37.72 5.36 4.96
C SER A 397 -38.16 3.89 5.07
N ILE A 398 -37.24 2.98 5.43
CA ILE A 398 -37.48 1.53 5.50
C ILE A 398 -37.78 1.07 6.94
N GLY A 399 -37.59 1.94 7.94
CA GLY A 399 -37.83 1.66 9.35
C GLY A 399 -36.69 0.90 10.03
N ILE A 400 -35.46 1.05 9.53
CA ILE A 400 -34.25 0.50 10.17
C ILE A 400 -33.88 1.40 11.35
N SER A 401 -33.93 0.88 12.57
CA SER A 401 -33.66 1.62 13.80
C SER A 401 -32.24 1.46 14.34
N TRP A 402 -31.37 0.72 13.65
CA TRP A 402 -29.99 0.47 14.06
C TRP A 402 -29.00 1.14 13.09
N GLY A 403 -27.96 1.76 13.63
CA GLY A 403 -26.91 2.44 12.87
C GLY A 403 -27.31 3.82 12.31
N GLU A 404 -26.30 4.62 11.96
CA GLU A 404 -26.45 5.94 11.33
C GLU A 404 -26.58 5.84 9.79
N GLY A 405 -26.39 4.63 9.23
CA GLY A 405 -26.50 4.36 7.79
C GLY A 405 -25.18 4.02 7.11
N ALA A 406 -24.11 3.77 7.89
CA ALA A 406 -22.79 3.49 7.34
C ALA A 406 -22.69 2.13 6.62
N TRP A 407 -23.65 1.22 6.83
CA TRP A 407 -23.81 0.01 6.01
C TRP A 407 -23.89 0.30 4.50
N LEU A 408 -24.45 1.44 4.09
CA LEU A 408 -24.51 1.82 2.68
C LEU A 408 -23.11 2.15 2.13
N PHE A 409 -22.25 2.77 2.94
CA PHE A 409 -20.87 3.03 2.56
C PHE A 409 -20.10 1.72 2.32
N ALA A 410 -20.24 0.74 3.22
CA ALA A 410 -19.66 -0.59 3.04
C ALA A 410 -20.14 -1.28 1.74
N LEU A 411 -21.43 -1.15 1.41
CA LEU A 411 -22.01 -1.68 0.18
C LEU A 411 -21.44 -0.98 -1.06
N VAL A 412 -21.38 0.35 -1.06
CA VAL A 412 -20.81 1.15 -2.16
C VAL A 412 -19.34 0.78 -2.39
N LYS A 413 -18.54 0.66 -1.31
CA LYS A 413 -17.14 0.20 -1.38
C LYS A 413 -17.02 -1.21 -1.97
N THR A 414 -17.91 -2.12 -1.57
CA THR A 414 -17.96 -3.49 -2.10
C THR A 414 -18.26 -3.51 -3.60
N ILE A 415 -19.24 -2.73 -4.05
CA ILE A 415 -19.58 -2.61 -5.48
C ILE A 415 -18.43 -1.97 -6.25
N LEU A 416 -17.84 -0.90 -5.72
CA LEU A 416 -16.72 -0.21 -6.33
C LEU A 416 -15.54 -1.17 -6.55
N VAL A 417 -15.14 -1.93 -5.53
CA VAL A 417 -14.04 -2.88 -5.69
C VAL A 417 -14.39 -4.02 -6.63
N ALA A 418 -15.64 -4.50 -6.65
CA ALA A 418 -16.07 -5.49 -7.63
C ALA A 418 -15.97 -4.97 -9.08
N VAL A 419 -16.33 -3.70 -9.33
CA VAL A 419 -16.19 -3.05 -10.65
C VAL A 419 -14.71 -2.88 -11.01
N ILE A 420 -13.87 -2.43 -10.07
CA ILE A 420 -12.43 -2.27 -10.32
C ILE A 420 -11.79 -3.63 -10.64
N VAL A 421 -12.13 -4.69 -9.89
CA VAL A 421 -11.66 -6.05 -10.16
C VAL A 421 -12.11 -6.51 -11.53
N TRP A 422 -13.39 -6.30 -11.89
CA TRP A 422 -13.92 -6.66 -13.21
C TRP A 422 -13.15 -5.96 -14.34
N LEU A 423 -12.88 -4.66 -14.22
CA LEU A 423 -12.04 -3.93 -15.17
C LEU A 423 -10.62 -4.52 -15.21
N PHE A 424 -10.03 -4.80 -14.05
CA PHE A 424 -8.65 -5.26 -13.95
C PHE A 424 -8.43 -6.68 -14.52
N ILE A 425 -9.43 -7.56 -14.44
CA ILE A 425 -9.36 -8.90 -15.05
C ILE A 425 -9.60 -8.88 -16.55
N GLU A 426 -10.30 -7.87 -17.07
CA GLU A 426 -10.55 -7.70 -18.51
C GLU A 426 -9.44 -6.89 -19.21
N MET A 427 -8.74 -6.02 -18.49
CA MET A 427 -7.66 -5.23 -19.05
C MET A 427 -6.39 -6.07 -19.28
N ARG A 428 -5.83 -5.93 -20.49
CA ARG A 428 -4.50 -6.44 -20.83
C ARG A 428 -3.52 -5.27 -20.80
N VAL A 429 -2.33 -5.49 -20.27
CA VAL A 429 -1.27 -4.47 -20.24
C VAL A 429 -0.08 -4.89 -21.08
N GLU A 430 0.55 -3.91 -21.73
CA GLU A 430 1.84 -4.12 -22.38
C GLU A 430 2.92 -4.43 -21.35
N LYS A 431 3.97 -5.16 -21.74
CA LYS A 431 5.09 -5.48 -20.85
C LYS A 431 5.68 -4.24 -20.16
N ARG A 432 5.89 -3.17 -20.92
CA ARG A 432 6.41 -1.89 -20.42
C ARG A 432 5.50 -1.17 -19.41
N GLN A 433 4.23 -1.57 -19.32
CA GLN A 433 3.22 -0.97 -18.45
C GLN A 433 3.02 -1.76 -17.14
N VAL A 434 3.80 -2.82 -16.90
CA VAL A 434 3.68 -3.63 -15.68
C VAL A 434 3.93 -2.80 -14.41
N HIS A 435 4.91 -1.90 -14.41
CA HIS A 435 5.13 -0.97 -13.29
C HIS A 435 3.94 -0.03 -13.06
N MET A 436 3.34 0.47 -14.14
CA MET A 436 2.14 1.32 -14.04
C MET A 436 0.99 0.54 -13.42
N ARG A 437 0.74 -0.69 -13.88
CA ARG A 437 -0.27 -1.59 -13.33
C ARG A 437 -0.07 -1.81 -11.83
N MET A 438 1.16 -2.11 -11.41
CA MET A 438 1.51 -2.31 -10.00
C MET A 438 1.27 -1.04 -9.16
N LEU A 439 1.68 0.13 -9.66
CA LEU A 439 1.54 1.40 -8.93
C LEU A 439 0.09 1.86 -8.82
N ILE A 440 -0.74 1.63 -9.84
CA ILE A 440 -2.19 1.88 -9.75
C ILE A 440 -2.80 1.00 -8.66
N VAL A 441 -2.49 -0.30 -8.65
CA VAL A 441 -2.99 -1.22 -7.62
C VAL A 441 -2.52 -0.76 -6.24
N LEU A 442 -1.25 -0.37 -6.10
CA LEU A 442 -0.71 0.13 -4.85
C LEU A 442 -1.44 1.39 -4.37
N ALA A 443 -1.76 2.33 -5.27
CA ALA A 443 -2.53 3.52 -4.93
C ALA A 443 -3.95 3.17 -4.43
N VAL A 444 -4.66 2.28 -5.12
CA VAL A 444 -5.99 1.80 -4.67
C VAL A 444 -5.88 1.05 -3.34
N LEU A 445 -4.81 0.28 -3.14
CA LEU A 445 -4.56 -0.43 -1.89
C LEU A 445 -4.33 0.54 -0.73
N ILE A 446 -3.48 1.56 -0.91
CA ILE A 446 -3.18 2.56 0.12
C ILE A 446 -4.46 3.30 0.55
N VAL A 447 -5.32 3.67 -0.40
CA VAL A 447 -6.57 4.40 -0.12
C VAL A 447 -7.63 3.54 0.59
N GLY A 448 -7.53 2.20 0.56
CA GLY A 448 -8.44 1.31 1.29
C GLY A 448 -7.82 0.69 2.53
N LEU A 449 -6.74 -0.07 2.36
CA LEU A 449 -6.13 -0.85 3.43
C LEU A 449 -5.59 0.02 4.58
N ALA A 450 -4.98 1.17 4.29
CA ALA A 450 -4.38 1.98 5.33
C ALA A 450 -5.44 2.64 6.24
N PRO A 451 -6.52 3.28 5.72
CA PRO A 451 -7.64 3.71 6.55
C PRO A 451 -8.32 2.56 7.31
N GLY A 452 -8.66 1.45 6.63
CA GLY A 452 -9.34 0.32 7.28
C GLY A 452 -8.53 -0.32 8.42
N LEU A 453 -7.20 -0.43 8.28
CA LEU A 453 -6.32 -0.91 9.34
C LEU A 453 -6.11 0.10 10.47
N ARG A 454 -6.14 1.41 10.15
CA ARG A 454 -6.07 2.46 11.15
C ARG A 454 -7.34 2.48 12.01
N ASP A 455 -8.51 2.44 11.37
CA ASP A 455 -9.80 2.46 12.06
C ASP A 455 -9.99 1.24 12.97
N ILE A 456 -9.62 0.05 12.51
CA ILE A 456 -9.66 -1.14 13.37
C ILE A 456 -8.62 -1.10 14.50
N GLY A 457 -7.44 -0.53 14.23
CA GLY A 457 -6.42 -0.34 15.26
C GLY A 457 -6.87 0.62 16.35
N ARG A 458 -7.51 1.73 15.96
CA ARG A 458 -8.18 2.69 16.85
C ARG A 458 -9.26 2.04 17.71
N LEU A 459 -10.15 1.27 17.10
CA LEU A 459 -11.15 0.47 17.83
C LEU A 459 -10.52 -0.54 18.81
N THR A 460 -9.37 -1.11 18.45
CA THR A 460 -8.69 -2.11 19.27
C THR A 460 -7.97 -1.47 20.45
N LEU A 461 -7.36 -0.30 20.26
CA LEU A 461 -6.68 0.45 21.34
C LEU A 461 -7.63 1.37 22.12
N ASP A 462 -8.87 1.52 21.66
CA ASP A 462 -9.90 2.43 22.18
C ASP A 462 -9.48 3.91 22.09
N VAL A 463 -8.99 4.32 20.92
CA VAL A 463 -8.40 5.66 20.65
C VAL A 463 -8.96 6.38 19.45
#